data_AF-A0A4R4FCG9-F1
#
_entry.id   AF-A0A4R4FCG9-F1
#
_cell.length_a   1.000
_cell.length_b   1.000
_cell.length_c   1.000
_cell.angle_alpha   90.00
_cell.angle_beta   90.00
_cell.angle_gamma   90.00
#
_symmetry.space_group_name_H-M   'P 1'
#
loop_
_entity.id
_entity.type
_entity.pdbx_description
1 polymer ?
#
loop_
_entity_poly.entity_id
_entity_poly.type
_entity_poly.pdbx_seq_one_letter_code
_entity_poly.pdbx_strand_id
1 'polypeptide(L)' 'MKEKRRDNKGRILHTGESQRTDGKYLYKYVDAFGNTKYVYAWRLTPTDPTPKGKREKPSLRELEQQIRRDIE' A
#
# COMPACT_ATOMS: atom_id res chain seq x y z
N MET A 1 -0.53 24.41 5.46
CA MET A 1 0.06 23.05 5.61
C MET A 1 -0.63 22.12 4.63
N LYS A 2 0.09 21.30 3.85
CA LYS A 2 -0.55 20.31 2.97
C LYS A 2 -1.09 19.19 3.85
N GLU A 3 -2.38 18.92 3.77
CA GLU A 3 -3.00 17.85 4.56
C GLU A 3 -2.37 16.51 4.17
N LYS A 4 -1.86 15.79 5.18
CA LYS A 4 -1.30 14.46 4.98
C LYS A 4 -2.43 13.44 4.99
N ARG A 5 -2.48 12.57 4.00
CA ARG A 5 -3.44 11.46 3.97
C ARG A 5 -3.17 10.53 5.15
N ARG A 6 -4.25 10.08 5.79
CA ARG A 6 -4.19 9.11 6.90
C ARG A 6 -5.10 7.93 6.63
N ASP A 7 -4.79 6.81 7.25
CA ASP A 7 -5.70 5.66 7.31
C ASP A 7 -6.69 5.80 8.48
N ASN A 8 -7.62 4.84 8.58
CA ASN A 8 -8.62 4.78 9.65
C ASN A 8 -8.02 4.57 11.06
N LYS A 9 -6.71 4.27 11.15
CA LYS A 9 -5.96 4.14 12.40
C LYS A 9 -5.13 5.40 12.71
N GLY A 10 -5.27 6.46 11.92
CA GLY A 10 -4.56 7.74 12.10
C GLY A 10 -3.12 7.75 11.59
N ARG A 11 -2.64 6.66 10.98
CA ARG A 11 -1.28 6.54 10.44
C ARG A 11 -1.16 7.36 9.17
N ILE A 12 -0.01 8.01 8.99
CA ILE A 12 0.27 8.79 7.78
C ILE A 12 0.55 7.84 6.63
N LEU A 13 -0.18 8.01 5.53
CA LEU A 13 0.03 7.29 4.27
C LEU A 13 1.01 8.06 3.38
N HIS A 14 1.93 7.33 2.75
CA HIS A 14 2.88 7.86 1.79
C HIS A 14 2.21 8.21 0.45
N THR A 15 2.96 8.88 -0.42
CA THR A 15 2.50 9.19 -1.78
C THR A 15 2.17 7.90 -2.53
N GLY A 16 1.04 7.88 -3.23
CA GLY A 16 0.56 6.68 -3.91
C GLY A 16 -0.21 5.71 -3.00
N GLU A 17 -0.04 5.78 -1.68
CA GLU A 17 -0.79 4.96 -0.72
C GLU A 17 -2.21 5.53 -0.47
N SER A 18 -3.20 4.65 -0.34
CA SER A 18 -4.54 4.94 0.17
C SER A 18 -5.14 3.74 0.89
N GLN A 19 -6.10 3.98 1.79
CA GLN A 19 -6.93 2.93 2.36
C GLN A 19 -8.29 2.92 1.67
N ARG A 20 -8.74 1.74 1.26
CA ARG A 20 -10.05 1.51 0.64
C ARG A 20 -11.12 1.29 1.72
N THR A 21 -12.38 1.44 1.32
CA THR A 21 -13.55 1.20 2.18
C THR A 21 -13.66 -0.24 2.68
N ASP A 22 -13.12 -1.22 1.95
CA ASP A 22 -13.04 -2.62 2.36
C ASP A 22 -11.89 -2.91 3.36
N GLY A 23 -11.12 -1.88 3.73
CA GLY A 23 -10.02 -1.97 4.69
C GLY A 23 -8.67 -2.36 4.08
N LYS A 24 -8.62 -2.71 2.79
CA LYS A 24 -7.35 -2.93 2.09
C LYS A 24 -6.61 -1.62 1.88
N TYR A 25 -5.29 -1.71 1.87
CA TYR A 25 -4.43 -0.67 1.35
C TYR A 25 -4.23 -0.84 -0.15
N LEU A 26 -4.08 0.29 -0.83
CA LEU A 26 -3.77 0.41 -2.23
C LEU A 26 -2.50 1.24 -2.37
N TYR A 27 -1.62 0.83 -3.28
CA TYR A 27 -0.49 1.64 -3.75
C TYR A 27 -0.65 1.84 -5.27
N LYS A 28 -0.78 3.10 -5.68
CA LYS A 28 -0.80 3.53 -7.08
C LYS A 28 0.58 4.02 -7.47
N TYR A 29 1.11 3.50 -8.58
CA TYR A 29 2.38 3.94 -9.15
C TYR A 29 2.31 3.96 -10.68
N VAL A 30 3.30 4.59 -11.30
CA VAL A 30 3.54 4.54 -12.75
C VAL A 30 4.74 3.64 -12.96
N ASP A 31 4.61 2.63 -13.82
CA ASP A 31 5.70 1.72 -14.15
C ASP A 31 6.71 2.35 -15.12
N ALA A 32 7.79 1.62 -15.42
CA ALA A 32 8.85 2.08 -16.33
C ALA A 32 8.35 2.38 -17.75
N PHE A 33 7.18 1.86 -18.14
CA PHE A 33 6.56 2.08 -19.45
C PHE A 33 5.52 3.22 -19.43
N GLY A 34 5.39 3.94 -18.32
CA GLY A 34 4.42 5.02 -18.18
C GLY A 34 2.99 4.54 -17.86
N ASN A 35 2.77 3.24 -17.62
CA ASN A 35 1.45 2.72 -17.32
C ASN A 35 1.14 2.86 -15.83
N THR A 36 -0.08 3.30 -15.52
CA THR A 36 -0.56 3.31 -14.13
C THR A 36 -0.85 1.88 -13.66
N LYS A 37 -0.22 1.49 -12.56
CA LYS A 37 -0.41 0.20 -11.90
C LYS A 37 -0.92 0.38 -10.47
N TYR A 38 -1.58 -0.66 -9.98
CA TYR A 38 -2.19 -0.70 -8.66
C TYR A 38 -1.83 -2.00 -7.96
N VAL A 39 -1.41 -1.89 -6.71
CA VAL A 39 -1.10 -3.03 -5.83
C VAL A 39 -1.96 -2.93 -4.59
N TYR A 40 -2.36 -4.08 -4.05
CA TYR A 40 -3.30 -4.19 -2.95
C TYR A 40 -2.76 -5.10 -1.86
N ALA A 41 -2.92 -4.68 -0.60
CA ALA A 41 -2.57 -5.50 0.55
C ALA A 41 -3.57 -5.29 1.69
N TRP A 42 -3.77 -6.31 2.52
CA TRP A 42 -4.57 -6.18 3.74
C TRP A 42 -3.83 -5.46 4.87
N ARG A 43 -2.51 -5.37 4.74
CA ARG A 43 -1.59 -4.87 5.76
C ARG A 43 -0.79 -3.71 5.19
N LEU A 44 -0.56 -2.66 5.99
CA LEU A 44 0.27 -1.53 5.57
C LEU A 44 1.75 -1.85 5.80
N THR A 45 2.07 -2.36 6.98
CA THR A 45 3.44 -2.74 7.38
C THR A 45 3.56 -4.26 7.61
N PRO A 46 4.78 -4.84 7.59
CA PRO A 46 4.99 -6.27 7.84
C PRO A 46 4.53 -6.72 9.24
N THR A 47 4.59 -5.78 10.19
CA THR A 47 4.21 -5.98 11.59
C THR A 47 2.69 -5.95 11.83
N ASP A 48 1.90 -5.52 10.84
CA ASP A 48 0.45 -5.53 10.98
C ASP A 48 -0.08 -6.99 11.00
N PRO A 49 -1.12 -7.29 11.77
CA PRO A 49 -1.80 -8.57 11.70
C PRO A 49 -2.66 -8.69 10.44
N THR A 50 -2.69 -9.87 9.84
CA THR A 50 -3.61 -10.17 8.73
C THR A 50 -5.05 -10.27 9.26
N PRO A 51 -6.05 -9.63 8.64
CA PRO A 51 -7.44 -9.74 9.08
C PRO A 51 -7.94 -11.19 9.07
N LYS A 52 -8.77 -11.55 10.06
CA LYS A 52 -9.30 -12.90 10.24
C LYS A 52 -9.97 -13.41 8.96
N GLY A 53 -9.63 -14.62 8.55
CA GLY A 53 -10.17 -15.27 7.34
C GLY A 53 -9.60 -14.74 6.01
N LYS A 54 -8.59 -13.87 6.04
CA LYS A 54 -7.85 -13.45 4.84
C LYS A 54 -6.54 -14.23 4.74
N ARG A 55 -6.08 -14.43 3.51
CA ARG A 55 -4.79 -15.07 3.24
C ARG A 55 -3.66 -14.12 3.63
N GLU A 56 -2.66 -14.67 4.29
CA GLU A 56 -1.41 -13.96 4.54
C GLU A 56 -0.70 -13.69 3.23
N LYS A 57 -0.32 -12.42 3.04
CA LYS A 57 0.41 -11.90 1.90
C LYS A 57 1.37 -10.82 2.39
N PRO A 58 2.41 -10.48 1.60
CA PRO A 58 3.26 -9.33 1.91
C PRO A 58 2.42 -8.06 2.16
N SER A 59 2.91 -7.22 3.05
CA SER A 59 2.34 -5.91 3.31
C SER A 59 2.51 -4.97 2.12
N LEU A 60 1.74 -3.88 2.10
CA LEU A 60 1.80 -2.91 1.01
C LEU A 60 3.23 -2.37 0.82
N ARG A 61 3.93 -2.09 1.93
CA ARG A 61 5.29 -1.54 1.89
C ARG A 61 6.34 -2.54 1.44
N GLU A 62 6.15 -3.84 1.71
CA GLU A 62 7.03 -4.88 1.14
C GLU A 62 6.84 -4.95 -0.38
N LEU A 63 5.59 -4.92 -0.85
CA LEU A 63 5.30 -4.92 -2.28
C LEU A 63 5.82 -3.65 -2.96
N GLU A 64 5.63 -2.49 -2.35
CA GLU A 64 6.19 -1.23 -2.84
C GLU A 64 7.72 -1.28 -2.93
N GLN A 65 8.39 -1.82 -1.90
CA GLN A 65 9.85 -1.93 -1.90
C GLN A 65 10.33 -2.87 -3.01
N GLN A 66 9.63 -3.98 -3.26
CA GLN A 66 9.95 -4.89 -4.36
C GLN A 66 9.81 -4.18 -5.72
N ILE A 67 8.68 -3.49 -5.94
CA ILE A 67 8.43 -2.73 -7.18
C ILE A 67 9.49 -1.65 -7.42
N ARG A 68 9.90 -0.94 -6.36
CA ARG A 68 10.95 0.07 -6.48
C ARG A 68 12.29 -0.52 -6.92
N ARG A 69 12.62 -1.75 -6.48
CA ARG A 69 13.83 -2.46 -6.94
C ARG A 69 13.70 -2.95 -8.38
N ASP A 70 12.50 -3.31 -8.83
CA ASP A 70 12.26 -3.78 -10.19
C ASP A 70 12.19 -2.64 -11.24
N ILE A 71 12.00 -1.39 -10.78
CA ILE A 71 11.95 -0.18 -11.63
C ILE A 71 13.33 0.50 -11.75
N GLU A 72 14.22 0.28 -10.77
CA GLU A 72 15.63 0.72 -10.81
C GLU A 72 16.44 -0.14 -11.79
#